data_AF-K4JNB4-F1
#
_entry.id   AF-K4JNB4-F1
#
_cell.length_a   1.000
_cell.length_b   1.000
_cell.length_c   1.000
_cell.angle_alpha   90.00
_cell.angle_beta   90.00
_cell.angle_gamma   90.00
#
_symmetry.space_group_name_H-M   'P 1'
#
loop_
_entity.id
_entity.type
_entity.pdbx_description
1 polymer ?
#
loop_
_entity_poly.entity_id
_entity_poly.type
_entity_poly.pdbx_seq_one_letter_code
_entity_poly.pdbx_strand_id
1 'polypeptide(L)'
;LWQEQRRFMLRNMRDFGFGKRSDSLEHDLQEEVQDLIDLIRKGNADICKDRVAKIPELLYAINANMAIQIYSGDRKPLPEAYEFGHIMAEQAKVIDATTGALNITPWMRHLFPSLIGYNVTKKATKYAKQFVDSLISNHKENMSDETSNDFIDRYIQEMKNRICRGDEYTSFTERQLQVIGLDMLFAASTTIPFMTSFILLLLTKYKEVQRKCQEEIDNVVGQNRLPTLQDRQFLPYCEATIREAMRYQTLAPLGVPHKALEDTTLGGYFIPKGTMVLTSIYSAHRDDKVWD
;
A
#
# COMPACT_ATOMS: atom_id res chain seq x y z
N LEU A 1 -15.69 4.79 -16.47
CA LEU A 1 -15.17 3.87 -15.44
C LEU A 1 -14.07 4.48 -14.56
N TRP A 2 -12.80 4.56 -14.99
CA TRP A 2 -11.68 4.97 -14.11
C TRP A 2 -11.91 6.31 -13.38
N GLN A 3 -12.32 7.36 -14.11
CA GLN A 3 -12.55 8.69 -13.52
C GLN A 3 -13.64 8.67 -12.44
N GLU A 4 -14.71 7.90 -12.66
CA GLU A 4 -15.84 7.80 -11.73
C GLU A 4 -15.44 7.03 -10.47
N GLN A 5 -14.84 5.85 -10.64
CA GLN A 5 -14.39 5.00 -9.53
C GLN A 5 -13.32 5.70 -8.70
N ARG A 6 -12.34 6.36 -9.34
CA ARG A 6 -11.31 7.15 -8.64
C ARG A 6 -11.92 8.31 -7.88
N ARG A 7 -12.86 9.05 -8.47
CA ARG A 7 -13.53 10.18 -7.79
C ARG A 7 -14.30 9.70 -6.57
N PHE A 8 -15.01 8.57 -6.69
CA PHE A 8 -15.73 7.97 -5.57
C PHE A 8 -14.78 7.53 -4.45
N MET A 9 -13.71 6.80 -4.81
CA MET A 9 -12.65 6.40 -3.88
C MET A 9 -12.08 7.60 -3.12
N LEU A 10 -11.56 8.61 -3.81
CA LEU A 10 -10.93 9.77 -3.19
C LEU A 10 -11.89 10.55 -2.29
N ARG A 11 -13.17 10.65 -2.67
CA ARG A 11 -14.18 11.34 -1.87
C ARG A 11 -14.48 10.60 -0.57
N ASN A 12 -14.61 9.28 -0.63
CA ASN A 12 -15.04 8.47 0.52
C ASN A 12 -13.89 8.07 1.42
N MET A 13 -12.70 7.81 0.87
CA MET A 13 -11.50 7.51 1.66
C MET A 13 -11.00 8.71 2.45
N ARG A 14 -11.37 9.94 2.08
CA ARG A 14 -10.96 11.14 2.82
C ARG A 14 -11.46 11.13 4.26
N ASP A 15 -12.63 10.54 4.49
CA ASP A 15 -13.22 10.43 5.82
C ASP A 15 -12.52 9.34 6.66
N PHE A 16 -11.74 8.46 6.01
CA PHE A 16 -10.91 7.43 6.63
C PHE A 16 -9.41 7.80 6.63
N GLY A 17 -9.10 9.10 6.55
CA GLY A 17 -7.73 9.62 6.66
C GLY A 17 -6.95 9.78 5.35
N PHE A 18 -7.56 9.51 4.19
CA PHE A 18 -6.88 9.74 2.91
C PHE A 18 -6.82 11.25 2.56
N GLY A 19 -5.64 11.86 2.67
CA GLY A 19 -5.43 13.27 2.31
C GLY A 19 -5.97 14.27 3.32
N LYS A 20 -6.44 13.82 4.49
CA LYS A 20 -6.79 14.63 5.67
C LYS A 20 -6.41 13.85 6.93
N ARG A 21 -6.08 14.54 8.02
CA ARG A 21 -5.94 13.90 9.34
C ARG A 21 -7.26 13.27 9.78
N SER A 22 -7.18 12.06 10.33
CA SER A 22 -8.29 11.34 10.95
C SER A 22 -7.81 10.83 12.30
N ASP A 23 -8.49 11.25 13.38
CA ASP A 23 -8.13 10.83 14.73
C ASP A 23 -8.31 9.31 14.92
N SER A 24 -9.29 8.71 14.24
CA SER A 24 -9.50 7.26 14.29
C SER A 24 -8.33 6.51 13.64
N LEU A 25 -7.92 6.91 12.44
CA LEU A 25 -6.81 6.27 11.73
C LEU A 25 -5.49 6.44 12.48
N GLU A 26 -5.28 7.60 13.10
CA GLU A 26 -4.09 7.84 13.91
C GLU A 26 -4.08 6.99 15.18
N HIS A 27 -5.25 6.79 15.80
CA HIS A 27 -5.40 5.88 16.93
C HIS A 27 -5.12 4.42 16.53
N ASP A 28 -5.73 3.97 15.43
CA ASP A 28 -5.50 2.64 14.86
C ASP A 28 -4.01 2.39 14.58
N LEU A 29 -3.34 3.37 13.98
CA LEU A 29 -1.90 3.31 13.72
C LEU A 29 -1.08 3.22 15.02
N GLN A 30 -1.48 3.92 16.08
CA GLN A 30 -0.81 3.83 17.37
C GLN A 30 -0.97 2.45 18.00
N GLU A 31 -2.15 1.82 17.89
CA GLU A 31 -2.36 0.45 18.35
C GLU A 31 -1.46 -0.54 17.60
N GLU A 32 -1.40 -0.44 16.27
CA GLU A 32 -0.52 -1.29 15.46
C GLU A 32 0.97 -1.07 15.75
N VAL A 33 1.40 0.17 16.00
CA VAL A 33 2.78 0.46 16.43
C VAL A 33 3.05 -0.08 17.83
N GLN A 34 2.07 -0.05 18.74
CA GLN A 34 2.23 -0.63 20.07
C GLN A 34 2.36 -2.16 19.99
N ASP A 35 1.58 -2.83 19.15
CA ASP A 35 1.70 -4.27 18.90
C ASP A 35 3.05 -4.63 18.29
N LEU A 36 3.58 -3.80 17.39
CA LEU A 36 4.94 -3.94 16.86
C LEU A 36 5.99 -3.91 17.97
N ILE A 37 5.91 -2.90 18.85
CA ILE A 37 6.84 -2.71 19.97
C ILE A 37 6.75 -3.90 20.92
N ASP A 38 5.54 -4.35 21.23
CA ASP A 38 5.28 -5.50 22.09
C ASP A 38 5.83 -6.80 21.50
N LEU A 39 5.68 -7.01 20.20
CA LEU A 39 6.22 -8.16 19.48
C LEU A 39 7.76 -8.18 19.53
N ILE A 40 8.40 -7.02 19.38
CA ILE A 40 9.86 -6.88 19.53
C ILE A 40 10.31 -7.19 20.97
N ARG A 41 9.59 -6.65 21.97
CA ARG A 41 9.97 -6.76 23.39
C ARG A 41 9.75 -8.16 23.97
N LYS A 42 8.58 -8.76 23.69
CA LYS A 42 8.19 -10.09 24.20
C LYS A 42 8.89 -11.21 23.42
N GLY A 43 9.27 -10.93 22.17
CA GLY A 43 9.81 -11.92 21.25
C GLY A 43 8.73 -12.81 20.64
N ASN A 44 9.06 -13.41 19.50
CA ASN A 44 8.27 -14.37 18.76
C ASN A 44 9.23 -15.35 18.06
N ALA A 45 9.05 -16.65 18.26
CA ALA A 45 10.00 -17.66 17.81
C ALA A 45 10.33 -17.60 16.30
N ASP A 46 9.37 -17.17 15.49
CA ASP A 46 9.50 -17.16 14.03
C ASP A 46 10.00 -15.80 13.50
N ILE A 47 9.64 -14.69 14.15
CA ILE A 47 9.87 -13.33 13.64
C ILE A 47 10.87 -12.53 14.48
N CYS A 48 10.88 -12.69 15.81
CA CYS A 48 11.74 -11.93 16.72
C CYS A 48 12.36 -12.84 17.80
N LYS A 49 13.59 -13.30 17.60
CA LYS A 49 14.27 -14.23 18.49
C LYS A 49 15.63 -13.68 18.92
N ASP A 50 15.98 -13.86 20.19
CA ASP A 50 17.31 -13.50 20.74
C ASP A 50 17.69 -12.03 20.48
N ARG A 51 16.72 -11.11 20.59
CA ARG A 51 16.85 -9.67 20.28
C ARG A 51 17.16 -9.36 18.80
N VAL A 52 16.93 -10.30 17.90
CA VAL A 52 17.03 -10.14 16.44
C VAL A 52 15.62 -10.20 15.85
N ALA A 53 15.22 -9.16 15.12
CA ALA A 53 13.97 -9.11 14.39
C ALA A 53 14.19 -9.34 12.88
N LYS A 54 13.37 -10.19 12.27
CA LYS A 54 13.36 -10.40 10.81
C LYS A 54 12.57 -9.28 10.14
N ILE A 55 13.26 -8.48 9.34
CA ILE A 55 12.67 -7.44 8.48
C ILE A 55 12.80 -7.94 7.03
N PRO A 56 11.74 -7.91 6.19
CA PRO A 56 10.44 -7.24 6.38
C PRO A 56 9.37 -8.02 7.17
N GLU A 57 9.61 -9.26 7.60
CA GLU A 57 8.56 -10.15 8.16
C GLU A 57 7.74 -9.50 9.29
N LEU A 58 8.41 -8.79 10.19
CA LEU A 58 7.79 -8.06 11.30
C LEU A 58 6.76 -7.00 10.86
N LEU A 59 6.91 -6.47 9.64
CA LEU A 59 6.10 -5.35 9.15
C LEU A 59 4.85 -5.81 8.41
N TYR A 60 4.74 -7.08 7.99
CA TYR A 60 3.65 -7.52 7.12
C TYR A 60 2.28 -7.45 7.80
N ALA A 61 2.16 -7.95 9.03
CA ALA A 61 0.88 -7.97 9.74
C ALA A 61 0.30 -6.57 9.95
N ILE A 62 1.10 -5.67 10.49
CA ILE A 62 0.71 -4.30 10.81
C ILE A 62 0.30 -3.52 9.56
N ASN A 63 1.10 -3.60 8.49
CA ASN A 63 0.77 -2.87 7.25
C ASN A 63 -0.47 -3.47 6.56
N ALA A 64 -0.64 -4.80 6.61
CA ALA A 64 -1.85 -5.43 6.12
C ALA A 64 -3.08 -5.01 6.91
N ASN A 65 -3.03 -5.01 8.25
CA ASN A 65 -4.15 -4.57 9.08
C ASN A 65 -4.52 -3.11 8.84
N MET A 66 -3.55 -2.20 8.74
CA MET A 66 -3.83 -0.80 8.40
C MET A 66 -4.58 -0.68 7.06
N ALA A 67 -4.20 -1.47 6.05
CA ALA A 67 -4.87 -1.47 4.75
C ALA A 67 -6.28 -2.07 4.83
N ILE A 68 -6.44 -3.18 5.55
CA ILE A 68 -7.73 -3.87 5.75
C ILE A 68 -8.69 -2.95 6.51
N GLN A 69 -8.25 -2.29 7.57
CA GLN A 69 -9.08 -1.41 8.38
C GLN A 69 -9.59 -0.20 7.59
N ILE A 70 -8.75 0.40 6.74
CA ILE A 70 -9.20 1.47 5.82
C ILE A 70 -10.24 0.94 4.82
N TYR A 71 -10.09 -0.30 4.35
CA TYR A 71 -10.99 -0.89 3.36
C TYR A 71 -12.33 -1.32 3.94
N SER A 72 -12.30 -2.04 5.06
CA SER A 72 -13.43 -2.81 5.56
C SER A 72 -13.71 -2.57 7.04
N GLY A 73 -13.05 -1.61 7.70
CA GLY A 73 -13.21 -1.36 9.15
C GLY A 73 -12.71 -2.47 10.07
N ASP A 74 -12.48 -3.67 9.53
CA ASP A 74 -12.03 -4.86 10.23
C ASP A 74 -10.56 -4.76 10.64
N ARG A 75 -10.27 -5.29 11.84
CA ARG A 75 -8.93 -5.64 12.28
C ARG A 75 -8.80 -7.16 12.34
N LYS A 76 -7.80 -7.75 11.68
CA LYS A 76 -7.59 -9.20 11.68
C LYS A 76 -6.58 -9.62 12.76
N PRO A 77 -6.71 -10.86 13.29
CA PRO A 77 -5.67 -11.44 14.12
C PRO A 77 -4.30 -11.39 13.44
N LEU A 78 -3.24 -11.10 14.19
CA LEU A 78 -1.88 -10.93 13.65
C LEU A 78 -1.43 -12.06 12.71
N PRO A 79 -1.69 -13.37 12.97
CA PRO A 79 -1.29 -14.44 12.04
C PRO A 79 -1.98 -14.37 10.67
N GLU A 80 -3.25 -14.00 10.65
CA GLU A 80 -4.03 -13.87 9.41
C GLU A 80 -3.58 -12.65 8.61
N ALA A 81 -3.40 -11.51 9.28
CA ALA A 81 -2.87 -10.30 8.66
C ALA A 81 -1.45 -10.51 8.12
N TYR A 82 -0.61 -11.22 8.87
CA TYR A 82 0.73 -11.62 8.45
C TYR A 82 0.69 -12.48 7.18
N GLU A 83 -0.15 -13.53 7.15
CA GLU A 83 -0.28 -14.41 5.99
C GLU A 83 -0.67 -13.62 4.75
N PHE A 84 -1.68 -12.74 4.85
CA PHE A 84 -2.09 -11.88 3.76
C PHE A 84 -0.95 -10.99 3.27
N GLY A 85 -0.32 -10.21 4.17
CA GLY A 85 0.78 -9.30 3.82
C GLY A 85 1.98 -10.03 3.21
N HIS A 86 2.35 -11.18 3.76
CA HIS A 86 3.45 -12.01 3.26
C HIS A 86 3.17 -12.53 1.85
N ILE A 87 1.97 -13.07 1.58
CA ILE A 87 1.59 -13.55 0.24
C ILE A 87 1.60 -12.40 -0.79
N MET A 88 1.12 -11.21 -0.41
CA MET A 88 1.17 -10.04 -1.29
C MET A 88 2.61 -9.60 -1.58
N ALA A 89 3.50 -9.65 -0.58
CA ALA A 89 4.90 -9.32 -0.76
C ALA A 89 5.64 -10.34 -1.65
N GLU A 90 5.38 -11.64 -1.49
CA GLU A 90 5.92 -12.68 -2.38
C GLU A 90 5.45 -12.50 -3.82
N GLN A 91 4.19 -12.10 -4.01
CA GLN A 91 3.67 -11.74 -5.31
C GLN A 91 4.37 -10.51 -5.90
N ALA A 92 4.63 -9.47 -5.09
CA ALA A 92 5.30 -8.26 -5.54
C ALA A 92 6.75 -8.51 -6.01
N LYS A 93 7.44 -9.52 -5.47
CA LYS A 93 8.81 -9.88 -5.90
C LYS A 93 8.88 -10.44 -7.33
N VAL A 94 7.78 -11.00 -7.84
CA VAL A 94 7.75 -11.66 -9.15
C VAL A 94 6.99 -10.88 -10.22
N ILE A 95 6.19 -9.89 -9.83
CA ILE A 95 5.47 -9.02 -10.77
C ILE A 95 6.35 -7.83 -11.15
N ASP A 96 6.68 -7.74 -12.43
CA ASP A 96 7.20 -6.51 -13.04
C ASP A 96 6.27 -6.06 -14.16
N ALA A 97 5.46 -5.04 -13.89
CA ALA A 97 4.52 -4.42 -14.82
C ALA A 97 5.17 -3.69 -16.00
N THR A 98 6.49 -3.45 -15.95
CA THR A 98 7.23 -2.65 -16.93
C THR A 98 7.90 -3.55 -17.96
N THR A 99 8.92 -4.30 -17.56
CA THR A 99 9.75 -5.13 -18.45
C THR A 99 9.67 -6.62 -18.15
N GLY A 100 8.81 -7.03 -17.20
CA GLY A 100 8.77 -8.39 -16.70
C GLY A 100 8.43 -9.40 -17.77
N ALA A 101 9.09 -10.57 -17.73
CA ALA A 101 8.92 -11.65 -18.70
C ALA A 101 7.44 -12.01 -18.94
N LEU A 102 6.62 -12.03 -17.88
CA LEU A 102 5.19 -12.32 -18.00
C LEU A 102 4.43 -11.28 -18.85
N ASN A 103 4.83 -10.00 -18.83
CA ASN A 103 4.19 -8.93 -19.60
C ASN A 103 4.69 -8.86 -21.04
N ILE A 104 6.00 -9.03 -21.26
CA ILE A 104 6.59 -8.99 -22.61
C ILE A 104 6.34 -10.29 -23.39
N THR A 105 6.22 -11.42 -22.69
CA THR A 105 6.02 -12.75 -23.29
C THR A 105 4.88 -13.52 -22.61
N PRO A 106 3.61 -13.06 -22.69
CA PRO A 106 2.50 -13.70 -21.97
C PRO A 106 2.29 -15.16 -22.34
N TRP A 107 2.65 -15.56 -23.56
CA TRP A 107 2.53 -16.94 -24.03
C TRP A 107 3.43 -17.93 -23.26
N MET A 108 4.54 -17.47 -22.66
CA MET A 108 5.44 -18.32 -21.87
C MET A 108 4.78 -18.91 -20.63
N ARG A 109 3.65 -18.36 -20.16
CA ARG A 109 2.87 -18.92 -19.04
C ARG A 109 2.37 -20.34 -19.32
N HIS A 110 2.27 -20.73 -20.59
CA HIS A 110 1.83 -22.07 -20.97
C HIS A 110 2.96 -23.10 -20.97
N LEU A 111 4.22 -22.65 -21.05
CA LEU A 111 5.40 -23.52 -21.14
C LEU A 111 6.22 -23.52 -19.85
N PHE A 112 6.44 -22.34 -19.26
CA PHE A 112 7.30 -22.15 -18.09
C PHE A 112 6.62 -21.32 -16.97
N PRO A 113 5.40 -21.70 -16.52
CA PRO A 113 4.60 -20.88 -15.60
C PRO A 113 5.28 -20.59 -14.24
N SER A 114 6.11 -21.49 -13.73
CA SER A 114 6.83 -21.25 -12.47
C SER A 114 8.03 -20.32 -12.66
N LEU A 115 8.74 -20.42 -13.80
CA LEU A 115 9.96 -19.66 -14.06
C LEU A 115 9.66 -18.16 -14.21
N ILE A 116 8.54 -17.82 -14.86
CA ILE A 116 8.15 -16.43 -15.09
C ILE A 116 7.25 -15.86 -13.98
N GLY A 117 7.16 -16.54 -12.83
CA GLY A 117 6.36 -16.09 -11.68
C GLY A 117 4.84 -16.28 -11.82
N TYR A 118 4.33 -16.75 -12.95
CA TYR A 118 2.88 -16.89 -13.21
C TYR A 118 2.15 -17.76 -12.17
N ASN A 119 2.75 -18.88 -11.74
CA ASN A 119 2.14 -19.74 -10.72
C ASN A 119 2.02 -19.05 -9.35
N VAL A 120 3.04 -18.27 -8.96
CA VAL A 120 3.03 -17.49 -7.72
C VAL A 120 1.96 -16.41 -7.81
N THR A 121 1.95 -15.62 -8.89
CA THR A 121 0.93 -14.60 -9.14
C THR A 121 -0.47 -15.18 -9.14
N LYS A 122 -0.70 -16.31 -9.83
CA LYS A 122 -2.02 -16.96 -9.90
C LYS A 122 -2.50 -17.43 -8.52
N LYS A 123 -1.62 -18.03 -7.72
CA LYS A 123 -1.95 -18.48 -6.36
C LYS A 123 -2.27 -17.29 -5.45
N ALA A 124 -1.41 -16.26 -5.46
CA ALA A 124 -1.58 -15.07 -4.65
C ALA A 124 -2.84 -14.28 -5.02
N THR A 125 -3.10 -14.06 -6.32
CA THR A 125 -4.34 -13.41 -6.78
C THR A 125 -5.58 -14.23 -6.42
N LYS A 126 -5.53 -15.56 -6.49
CA LYS A 126 -6.66 -16.40 -6.04
C LYS A 126 -6.93 -16.22 -4.55
N TYR A 127 -5.88 -16.26 -3.72
CA TYR A 127 -5.98 -16.06 -2.28
C TYR A 127 -6.53 -14.66 -1.95
N ALA A 128 -5.93 -13.61 -2.51
CA ALA A 128 -6.38 -12.23 -2.29
C ALA A 128 -7.84 -12.02 -2.71
N LYS A 129 -8.26 -12.64 -3.81
CA LYS A 129 -9.66 -12.58 -4.26
C LYS A 129 -10.61 -13.20 -3.24
N GLN A 130 -10.27 -14.39 -2.75
CA GLN A 130 -11.07 -15.08 -1.72
C GLN A 130 -11.11 -14.29 -0.42
N PHE A 131 -10.00 -13.66 -0.04
CA PHE A 131 -9.91 -12.81 1.14
C PHE A 131 -10.77 -11.54 1.00
N VAL A 132 -10.69 -10.84 -0.13
CA VAL A 132 -11.54 -9.66 -0.39
C VAL A 132 -13.02 -10.06 -0.45
N ASP A 133 -13.34 -11.20 -1.05
CA ASP A 133 -14.70 -11.73 -1.10
C ASP A 133 -15.26 -12.01 0.30
N SER A 134 -14.46 -12.58 1.20
CA SER A 134 -14.92 -12.82 2.57
C SER A 134 -15.22 -11.52 3.32
N LEU A 135 -14.40 -10.47 3.13
CA LEU A 135 -14.68 -9.14 3.68
C LEU A 135 -16.00 -8.58 3.14
N ILE A 136 -16.20 -8.60 1.82
CA ILE A 136 -17.42 -8.07 1.18
C ILE A 136 -18.66 -8.87 1.63
N SER A 137 -18.58 -10.20 1.67
CA SER A 137 -19.68 -11.05 2.14
C SER A 137 -20.06 -10.74 3.59
N ASN A 138 -19.08 -10.60 4.49
CA ASN A 138 -19.31 -10.27 5.88
C ASN A 138 -20.08 -8.94 6.04
N HIS A 139 -19.76 -7.93 5.22
CA HIS A 139 -20.47 -6.65 5.24
C HIS A 139 -21.88 -6.79 4.69
N LYS A 140 -22.08 -7.53 3.60
CA LYS A 140 -23.42 -7.77 3.04
C LYS A 140 -24.36 -8.47 4.02
N GLU A 141 -23.83 -9.29 4.91
CA GLU A 141 -24.60 -10.02 5.93
C GLU A 141 -24.89 -9.19 7.19
N ASN A 142 -23.97 -8.30 7.58
CA ASN A 142 -24.03 -7.59 8.88
C ASN A 142 -24.27 -6.09 8.79
N MET A 143 -24.30 -5.50 7.60
CA MET A 143 -24.48 -4.06 7.40
C MET A 143 -25.85 -3.61 7.94
N SER A 144 -25.85 -2.62 8.85
CA SER A 144 -27.04 -1.89 9.26
C SER A 144 -27.34 -0.78 8.24
N ASP A 145 -28.62 -0.48 8.00
CA ASP A 145 -29.00 0.57 7.03
C ASP A 145 -28.70 2.00 7.56
N GLU A 146 -28.30 2.15 8.82
CA GLU A 146 -28.21 3.45 9.50
C GLU A 146 -26.81 4.07 9.55
N THR A 147 -25.72 3.29 9.52
CA THR A 147 -24.35 3.85 9.53
C THR A 147 -23.45 3.11 8.56
N SER A 148 -22.76 3.88 7.71
CA SER A 148 -21.68 3.37 6.88
C SER A 148 -20.35 3.56 7.61
N ASN A 149 -19.74 2.45 8.04
CA ASN A 149 -18.60 2.50 8.95
C ASN A 149 -17.24 2.45 8.24
N ASP A 150 -17.21 2.01 6.98
CA ASP A 150 -16.00 1.80 6.19
C ASP A 150 -16.25 1.98 4.68
N PHE A 151 -15.22 1.74 3.86
CA PHE A 151 -15.31 1.91 2.41
C PHE A 151 -16.23 0.89 1.72
N ILE A 152 -16.29 -0.37 2.18
CA ILE A 152 -17.17 -1.40 1.62
C ILE A 152 -18.63 -0.97 1.79
N ASP A 153 -19.03 -0.57 2.99
CA ASP A 153 -20.40 -0.11 3.27
C ASP A 153 -20.81 1.04 2.35
N ARG A 154 -19.93 2.05 2.19
CA ARG A 154 -20.20 3.20 1.32
C ARG A 154 -20.39 2.78 -0.12
N TYR A 155 -19.58 1.84 -0.59
CA TYR A 155 -19.68 1.34 -1.95
C TYR A 155 -20.98 0.56 -2.16
N ILE A 156 -21.37 -0.31 -1.22
CA ILE A 156 -22.63 -1.05 -1.25
C ILE A 156 -23.83 -0.10 -1.24
N GLN A 157 -23.80 0.96 -0.41
CA GLN A 157 -24.84 1.98 -0.39
C GLN A 157 -24.94 2.73 -1.73
N GLU A 158 -23.82 3.12 -2.33
CA GLU A 158 -23.83 3.73 -3.67
C GLU A 158 -24.38 2.77 -4.73
N MET A 159 -24.02 1.48 -4.67
CA MET A 159 -24.61 0.46 -5.55
C MET A 159 -26.15 0.40 -5.39
N LYS A 160 -26.66 0.34 -4.15
CA LYS A 160 -28.11 0.36 -3.86
C LYS A 160 -28.76 1.63 -4.42
N ASN A 161 -28.14 2.80 -4.20
CA ASN A 161 -28.65 4.09 -4.68
C ASN A 161 -28.74 4.16 -6.21
N ARG A 162 -27.77 3.60 -6.93
CA ARG A 162 -27.78 3.55 -8.41
C ARG A 162 -28.89 2.66 -8.94
N ILE A 163 -29.12 1.51 -8.30
CA ILE A 163 -30.23 0.60 -8.62
C ILE A 163 -31.58 1.30 -8.38
N CYS A 164 -31.76 1.96 -7.24
CA CYS A 164 -33.00 2.69 -6.92
C CYS A 164 -33.30 3.83 -7.91
N ARG A 165 -32.27 4.41 -8.53
CA ARG A 165 -32.41 5.45 -9.57
C ARG A 165 -32.65 4.91 -10.98
N GLY A 166 -32.63 3.58 -11.17
CA GLY A 166 -32.79 2.95 -12.47
C GLY A 166 -31.57 3.09 -13.39
N ASP A 167 -30.36 3.22 -12.84
CA ASP A 167 -29.12 3.32 -13.63
C ASP A 167 -28.68 1.92 -14.12
N GLU A 168 -29.26 1.44 -15.23
CA GLU A 168 -28.99 0.11 -15.81
C GLU A 168 -27.53 -0.11 -16.22
N TYR A 169 -26.79 0.96 -16.50
CA TYR A 169 -25.40 0.91 -16.99
C TYR A 169 -24.39 1.41 -15.96
N THR A 170 -24.75 1.37 -14.68
CA THR A 170 -23.89 1.82 -13.58
C THR A 170 -22.56 1.09 -13.56
N SER A 171 -21.49 1.84 -13.30
CA SER A 171 -20.16 1.26 -13.11
C SER A 171 -19.94 0.66 -11.71
N PHE A 172 -20.88 0.90 -10.78
CA PHE A 172 -20.85 0.41 -9.42
C PHE A 172 -21.40 -1.01 -9.36
N THR A 173 -20.48 -1.97 -9.36
CA THR A 173 -20.79 -3.40 -9.32
C THR A 173 -19.97 -4.07 -8.24
N GLU A 174 -20.45 -5.21 -7.73
CA GLU A 174 -19.70 -6.01 -6.74
C GLU A 174 -18.33 -6.43 -7.28
N ARG A 175 -18.25 -6.74 -8.58
CA ARG A 175 -16.98 -7.01 -9.26
C ARG A 175 -16.04 -5.81 -9.20
N GLN A 176 -16.55 -4.60 -9.39
CA GLN A 176 -15.73 -3.40 -9.35
C GLN A 176 -15.27 -3.07 -7.92
N LEU A 177 -16.10 -3.32 -6.90
CA LEU A 177 -15.72 -3.26 -5.49
C LEU A 177 -14.59 -4.24 -5.18
N GLN A 178 -14.73 -5.51 -5.58
CA GLN A 178 -13.70 -6.53 -5.42
C GLN A 178 -12.36 -6.10 -6.06
N VAL A 179 -12.38 -5.59 -7.30
CA VAL A 179 -11.16 -5.12 -7.98
C VAL A 179 -10.52 -3.95 -7.24
N ILE A 180 -11.31 -3.01 -6.71
CA ILE A 180 -10.80 -1.91 -5.89
C ILE A 180 -10.14 -2.42 -4.61
N GLY A 181 -10.76 -3.37 -3.93
CA GLY A 181 -10.19 -4.00 -2.74
C GLY A 181 -8.86 -4.69 -3.03
N LEU A 182 -8.79 -5.45 -4.13
CA LEU A 182 -7.56 -6.10 -4.59
C LEU A 182 -6.44 -5.08 -4.84
N ASP A 183 -6.72 -4.03 -5.62
CA ASP A 183 -5.74 -3.01 -5.97
C ASP A 183 -5.24 -2.25 -4.73
N MET A 184 -6.16 -1.89 -3.83
CA MET A 184 -5.84 -1.10 -2.64
C MET A 184 -5.04 -1.90 -1.61
N LEU A 185 -5.51 -3.10 -1.27
CA LEU A 185 -4.84 -3.96 -0.29
C LEU A 185 -3.49 -4.43 -0.80
N PHE A 186 -3.35 -4.74 -2.09
CA PHE A 186 -2.05 -5.09 -2.68
C PHE A 186 -1.06 -3.92 -2.60
N ALA A 187 -1.47 -2.72 -3.01
CA ALA A 187 -0.59 -1.56 -3.03
C ALA A 187 -0.11 -1.18 -1.62
N ALA A 188 -1.02 -1.08 -0.65
CA ALA A 188 -0.69 -0.65 0.71
C ALA A 188 0.17 -1.71 1.45
N SER A 189 -0.18 -2.99 1.32
CA SER A 189 0.51 -4.08 2.04
C SER A 189 1.89 -4.44 1.49
N THR A 190 2.31 -3.87 0.36
CA THR A 190 3.60 -4.19 -0.27
C THR A 190 4.54 -2.99 -0.28
N THR A 191 4.05 -1.80 -0.64
CA THR A 191 4.88 -0.61 -0.83
C THR A 191 5.43 -0.04 0.48
N ILE A 192 4.58 0.07 1.51
CA ILE A 192 4.95 0.60 2.83
C ILE A 192 5.96 -0.31 3.54
N PRO A 193 5.73 -1.63 3.72
CA PRO A 193 6.71 -2.48 4.40
C PRO A 193 8.04 -2.55 3.64
N PHE A 194 8.04 -2.51 2.30
CA PHE A 194 9.28 -2.41 1.53
C PHE A 194 10.06 -1.15 1.87
N MET A 195 9.39 0.02 1.80
CA MET A 195 10.05 1.30 2.03
C MET A 195 10.53 1.44 3.48
N THR A 196 9.70 1.05 4.46
CA THR A 196 10.07 1.05 5.88
C THR A 196 11.23 0.11 6.15
N SER A 197 11.27 -1.08 5.53
CA SER A 197 12.42 -1.99 5.64
C SER A 197 13.70 -1.35 5.13
N PHE A 198 13.63 -0.60 4.03
CA PHE A 198 14.78 0.08 3.48
C PHE A 198 15.23 1.26 4.35
N ILE A 199 14.30 2.02 4.93
CA ILE A 199 14.62 3.06 5.92
C ILE A 199 15.35 2.46 7.10
N LEU A 200 14.85 1.35 7.67
CA LEU A 200 15.51 0.65 8.76
C LEU A 200 16.90 0.17 8.36
N LEU A 201 17.06 -0.40 7.16
CA LEU A 201 18.36 -0.80 6.62
C LEU A 201 19.33 0.38 6.55
N LEU A 202 18.91 1.52 6.00
CA LEU A 202 19.75 2.74 5.95
C LEU A 202 20.14 3.22 7.34
N LEU A 203 19.23 3.22 8.30
CA LEU A 203 19.51 3.58 9.69
C LEU A 203 20.47 2.58 10.36
N THR A 204 20.50 1.32 9.90
CA THR A 204 21.52 0.37 10.38
C THR A 204 22.90 0.67 9.80
N LYS A 205 22.99 1.23 8.60
CA LYS A 205 24.24 1.61 7.94
C LYS A 205 24.78 2.97 8.41
N TYR A 206 23.91 3.97 8.57
CA TYR A 206 24.26 5.36 8.91
C TYR A 206 23.87 5.68 10.35
N LYS A 207 24.73 5.29 11.30
CA LYS A 207 24.43 5.34 12.75
C LYS A 207 24.31 6.74 13.30
N GLU A 208 25.10 7.65 12.77
CA GLU A 208 25.04 9.09 13.02
C GLU A 208 23.70 9.71 12.61
N VAL A 209 23.09 9.27 11.51
CA VAL A 209 21.74 9.70 11.12
C VAL A 209 20.71 9.14 12.09
N GLN A 210 20.81 7.85 12.42
CA GLN A 210 19.95 7.22 13.43
C GLN A 210 19.99 7.96 14.78
N ARG A 211 21.19 8.27 15.29
CA ARG A 211 21.37 9.02 16.54
C ARG A 211 20.72 10.40 16.48
N LYS A 212 20.91 11.14 15.39
CA LYS A 212 20.30 12.47 15.22
C LYS A 212 18.76 12.42 15.21
N CYS A 213 18.17 11.43 14.55
CA CYS A 213 16.72 11.22 14.61
C CYS A 213 16.26 10.91 16.05
N GLN A 214 16.99 10.06 16.78
CA GLN A 214 16.68 9.75 18.18
C GLN A 214 16.78 10.99 19.08
N GLU A 215 17.83 11.79 18.93
CA GLU A 215 18.00 13.04 19.68
C GLU A 215 16.89 14.06 19.38
N GLU A 216 16.49 14.19 18.11
CA GLU A 216 15.36 15.05 17.75
C GLU A 216 14.05 14.58 18.40
N ILE A 217 13.77 13.27 18.34
CA ILE A 217 12.59 12.67 18.98
C ILE A 217 12.62 12.86 20.50
N ASP A 218 13.76 12.59 21.16
CA ASP A 218 13.91 12.75 22.60
C ASP A 218 13.68 14.21 23.05
N ASN A 219 14.17 15.18 22.26
CA ASN A 219 14.00 16.61 22.57
C ASN A 219 12.57 17.11 22.37
N VAL A 220 11.86 16.60 21.37
CA VAL A 220 10.52 17.10 20.96
C VAL A 220 9.39 16.33 21.64
N VAL A 221 9.49 15.00 21.64
CA VAL A 221 8.45 14.09 22.13
C VAL A 221 8.72 13.68 23.57
N GLY A 222 9.99 13.51 23.94
CA GLY A 222 10.42 12.93 25.21
C GLY A 222 10.25 11.41 25.26
N GLN A 223 10.45 10.84 26.44
CA GLN A 223 10.48 9.38 26.64
C GLN A 223 9.20 8.80 27.25
N ASN A 224 8.20 9.64 27.54
CA ASN A 224 7.00 9.25 28.29
C ASN A 224 5.80 8.88 27.40
N ARG A 225 5.89 9.07 26.08
CA ARG A 225 4.81 8.78 25.13
C ARG A 225 5.36 8.42 23.76
N LEU A 226 4.52 7.83 22.91
CA LEU A 226 4.84 7.64 21.49
C LEU A 226 4.71 8.96 20.71
N PRO A 227 5.48 9.14 19.61
CA PRO A 227 5.26 10.24 18.67
C PRO A 227 3.87 10.20 18.04
N THR A 228 3.31 11.38 17.74
CA THR A 228 2.03 11.52 17.03
C THR A 228 2.19 12.37 15.77
N LEU A 229 1.17 12.42 14.90
CA LEU A 229 1.24 13.27 13.70
C LEU A 229 1.25 14.77 14.04
N GLN A 230 0.85 15.20 15.25
CA GLN A 230 1.04 16.58 15.71
C GLN A 230 2.53 16.94 15.84
N ASP A 231 3.38 15.97 16.21
CA ASP A 231 4.81 16.19 16.42
C ASP A 231 5.57 16.36 15.10
N ARG A 232 5.03 15.84 13.99
CA ARG A 232 5.68 15.80 12.67
C ARG A 232 6.29 17.14 12.24
N GLN A 233 5.57 18.24 12.44
CA GLN A 233 6.04 19.58 12.08
C GLN A 233 7.26 20.05 12.88
N PHE A 234 7.49 19.43 14.04
CA PHE A 234 8.62 19.70 14.93
C PHE A 234 9.73 18.66 14.81
N LEU A 235 9.62 17.70 13.88
CA LEU A 235 10.62 16.65 13.61
C LEU A 235 11.23 16.80 12.19
N PRO A 236 11.79 17.97 11.81
CA PRO A 236 12.27 18.21 10.46
C PRO A 236 13.40 17.28 10.03
N TYR A 237 14.29 16.85 10.94
CA TYR A 237 15.39 15.94 10.61
C TYR A 237 14.89 14.52 10.34
N CYS A 238 13.93 14.03 11.15
CA CYS A 238 13.27 12.75 10.89
C CYS A 238 12.50 12.76 9.57
N GLU A 239 11.73 13.83 9.30
CA GLU A 239 11.01 14.04 8.04
C GLU A 239 11.98 14.05 6.84
N ALA A 240 13.09 14.78 6.95
CA ALA A 240 14.13 14.82 5.92
C ALA A 240 14.77 13.44 5.70
N THR A 241 15.01 12.69 6.78
CA THR A 241 15.58 11.33 6.70
C THR A 241 14.66 10.37 5.95
N ILE A 242 13.35 10.41 6.20
CA ILE A 242 12.36 9.60 5.48
C ILE A 242 12.33 10.00 4.00
N ARG A 243 12.28 11.29 3.70
CA ARG A 243 12.27 11.80 2.31
C ARG A 243 13.52 11.43 1.55
N GLU A 244 14.68 11.56 2.19
CA GLU A 244 15.96 11.20 1.59
C GLU A 244 16.07 9.70 1.36
N ALA A 245 15.57 8.86 2.28
CA ALA A 245 15.49 7.44 2.05
C ALA A 245 14.61 7.10 0.82
N MET A 246 13.46 7.75 0.66
CA MET A 246 12.56 7.55 -0.49
C MET A 246 13.16 8.04 -1.82
N ARG A 247 13.98 9.10 -1.79
CA ARG A 247 14.75 9.55 -2.95
C ARG A 247 15.86 8.55 -3.28
N TYR A 248 16.66 8.21 -2.27
CA TYR A 248 17.82 7.31 -2.40
C TYR A 248 17.39 5.93 -2.91
N GLN A 249 16.34 5.36 -2.35
CA GLN A 249 15.70 4.13 -2.82
C GLN A 249 14.39 4.45 -3.52
N THR A 250 14.48 4.57 -4.83
CA THR A 250 13.30 4.77 -5.67
C THR A 250 12.49 3.48 -5.73
N LEU A 251 11.36 3.44 -5.01
CA LEU A 251 10.47 2.27 -4.90
C LEU A 251 10.02 1.74 -6.27
N ALA A 252 9.60 2.64 -7.17
CA ALA A 252 9.14 2.30 -8.53
C ALA A 252 9.95 3.11 -9.56
N PRO A 253 11.16 2.63 -9.94
CA PRO A 253 12.09 3.38 -10.79
C PRO A 253 11.50 3.91 -12.10
N LEU A 254 10.60 3.13 -12.73
CA LEU A 254 9.95 3.44 -14.00
C LEU A 254 8.48 3.90 -13.85
N GLY A 255 8.04 4.14 -12.59
CA GLY A 255 6.64 4.41 -12.28
C GLY A 255 5.70 3.27 -12.65
N VAL A 256 4.40 3.58 -12.67
CA VAL A 256 3.38 2.69 -13.26
C VAL A 256 3.26 3.01 -14.75
N PRO A 257 3.20 2.02 -15.65
CA PRO A 257 3.09 2.29 -17.09
C PRO A 257 1.87 3.16 -17.44
N HIS A 258 2.12 4.22 -18.21
CA HIS A 258 1.08 5.05 -18.83
C HIS A 258 0.89 4.66 -20.29
N LYS A 259 -0.22 5.10 -20.89
CA LYS A 259 -0.54 4.87 -22.30
C LYS A 259 -1.06 6.14 -22.95
N ALA A 260 -0.55 6.51 -24.12
CA ALA A 260 -1.09 7.59 -24.93
C ALA A 260 -2.52 7.27 -25.36
N LEU A 261 -3.50 8.11 -24.98
CA LEU A 261 -4.92 7.88 -25.30
C LEU A 261 -5.28 8.31 -26.72
N GLU A 262 -4.46 9.19 -27.30
CA GLU A 262 -4.56 9.74 -28.65
C GLU A 262 -3.16 10.04 -29.19
N ASP A 263 -3.08 10.29 -30.50
CA ASP A 263 -1.86 10.77 -31.13
C ASP A 263 -1.50 12.12 -30.54
N THR A 264 -0.25 12.29 -30.11
CA THR A 264 0.17 13.51 -29.41
C THR A 264 1.63 13.85 -29.71
N THR A 265 2.12 14.96 -29.17
CA THR A 265 3.51 15.37 -29.27
C THR A 265 4.07 15.70 -27.89
N LEU A 266 5.26 15.21 -27.56
CA LEU A 266 5.95 15.51 -26.30
C LEU A 266 7.41 15.87 -26.59
N GLY A 267 7.85 17.03 -26.10
CA GLY A 267 9.23 17.50 -26.32
C GLY A 267 9.62 17.62 -27.80
N GLY A 268 8.64 17.86 -28.70
CA GLY A 268 8.86 17.94 -30.15
C GLY A 268 8.77 16.59 -30.89
N TYR A 269 8.63 15.46 -30.18
CA TYR A 269 8.50 14.13 -30.78
C TYR A 269 7.04 13.72 -30.91
N PHE A 270 6.67 13.13 -32.06
CA PHE A 270 5.36 12.54 -32.25
C PHE A 270 5.24 11.21 -31.49
N ILE A 271 4.16 11.06 -30.73
CA ILE A 271 3.83 9.87 -29.95
C ILE A 271 2.50 9.32 -30.47
N PRO A 272 2.50 8.15 -31.14
CA PRO A 272 1.27 7.51 -31.59
C PRO A 272 0.36 7.11 -30.43
N LYS A 273 -0.94 7.14 -30.68
CA LYS A 273 -1.97 6.58 -29.81
C LYS A 273 -1.62 5.14 -29.46
N GLY A 274 -1.73 4.84 -28.18
CA GLY A 274 -1.51 3.52 -27.63
C GLY A 274 -0.07 3.19 -27.28
N THR A 275 0.87 4.10 -27.55
CA THR A 275 2.26 4.00 -27.08
C THR A 275 2.30 3.92 -25.55
N MET A 276 3.04 2.94 -25.03
CA MET A 276 3.34 2.84 -23.60
C MET A 276 4.40 3.87 -23.23
N VAL A 277 4.17 4.61 -22.15
CA VAL A 277 5.07 5.63 -21.63
C VAL A 277 5.49 5.24 -20.23
N LEU A 278 6.80 5.09 -20.02
CA LEU A 278 7.41 4.82 -18.72
C LEU A 278 8.14 6.08 -18.25
N THR A 279 7.92 6.48 -17.00
CA THR A 279 8.54 7.68 -16.43
C THR A 279 9.71 7.25 -15.56
N SER A 280 10.92 7.68 -15.89
CA SER A 280 12.09 7.40 -15.05
C SER A 280 12.09 8.29 -13.79
N ILE A 281 11.39 7.84 -12.76
CA ILE A 281 11.43 8.44 -11.42
C ILE A 281 12.83 8.32 -10.84
N TYR A 282 13.52 7.21 -11.13
CA TYR A 282 14.90 7.00 -10.69
C TYR A 282 15.85 8.09 -11.23
N SER A 283 15.74 8.43 -12.52
CA SER A 283 16.54 9.51 -13.10
C SER A 283 16.24 10.84 -12.40
N ALA A 284 14.97 11.16 -12.14
CA ALA A 284 14.60 12.38 -11.43
C ALA A 284 15.15 12.42 -9.99
N HIS A 285 15.18 11.29 -9.30
CA HIS A 285 15.74 11.18 -7.95
C HIS A 285 17.28 11.24 -7.92
N ARG A 286 17.97 11.06 -9.05
CA ARG A 286 19.43 10.99 -9.16
C ARG A 286 20.02 12.02 -10.14
N ASP A 287 19.22 12.99 -10.57
CA ASP A 287 19.64 14.04 -11.49
C ASP A 287 20.67 14.95 -10.80
N ASP A 288 21.89 14.98 -11.32
CA ASP A 288 23.02 15.77 -10.79
C ASP A 288 22.81 17.29 -10.96
N LYS A 289 21.83 17.70 -11.77
CA LYS A 289 21.42 19.10 -11.90
C LYS A 289 20.46 19.54 -10.80
N VAL A 290 19.86 18.59 -10.09
CA VAL A 290 18.85 18.82 -9.03
C VAL A 290 19.39 18.44 -7.65
N TRP A 291 20.23 17.41 -7.58
CA TRP A 291 20.78 16.86 -6.35
C TRP A 291 22.31 16.89 -6.40
N ASP A 292 22.93 17.45 -5.35
CA ASP A 292 24.38 17.47 -5.16
C ASP A 292 24.97 16.09 -4.80
#